data_AF-A0A2M7BUQ5-F1
#
_entry.id   AF-A0A2M7BUQ5-F1
#
_cell.length_a   1.000
_cell.length_b   1.000
_cell.length_c   1.000
_cell.angle_alpha   90.00
_cell.angle_beta   90.00
_cell.angle_gamma   90.00
#
_symmetry.space_group_name_H-M   'P 1'
#
loop_
_entity.id
_entity.type
_entity.pdbx_description
1 polymer ?
#
loop_
_entity_poly.entity_id
_entity_poly.type
_entity_poly.pdbx_seq_one_letter_code
_entity_poly.pdbx_strand_id
1 'polypeptide(L)'
;MLKKSFVIASLTLSFLFFSAVLAQDAGTVEITAEDLGIKESGPFSWLTNIVRDVQIFFTFDPIKKSERQLEKASQQLIKVREIVGENVDGPVLQEKLAKADEKYQETIEKINTRIEEFKGENPEAPQLKTFLDKYTDHQLLHQQILKKLEEQVPERAMEVIRENRERHLERFGETMNRLQNKEELKERLQEGLEDNQRRIEQRIMQMEILDELEQAVPAIKEGIEELKEAKNELFQELRIRNQQNR
;
A
#
# COMPACT_ATOMS: atom_id res chain seq x y z
N MET A 1 27.19 -45.48 -58.96
CA MET A 1 27.02 -45.53 -57.48
C MET A 1 26.71 -44.13 -56.99
N LEU A 2 25.45 -43.84 -56.67
CA LEU A 2 25.01 -42.56 -56.10
C LEU A 2 25.40 -42.50 -54.62
N LYS A 3 26.19 -41.51 -54.20
CA LYS A 3 26.35 -41.16 -52.79
C LYS A 3 25.39 -40.02 -52.44
N LYS A 4 24.54 -40.31 -51.45
CA LYS A 4 23.48 -39.47 -50.89
C LYS A 4 24.07 -38.40 -49.97
N SER A 5 23.32 -37.31 -49.88
CA SER A 5 23.44 -36.10 -49.06
C SER A 5 23.68 -36.33 -47.58
N PHE A 6 24.35 -35.38 -46.92
CA PHE A 6 23.91 -34.83 -45.63
C PHE A 6 24.65 -33.50 -45.36
N VAL A 7 23.96 -32.37 -45.52
CA VAL A 7 24.42 -31.06 -45.03
C VAL A 7 23.75 -30.88 -43.66
N ILE A 8 24.53 -31.00 -42.59
CA ILE A 8 24.06 -30.67 -41.24
C ILE A 8 24.18 -29.16 -41.10
N ALA A 9 23.03 -28.47 -41.13
CA ALA A 9 22.93 -27.08 -40.73
C ALA A 9 23.13 -27.01 -39.21
N SER A 10 24.31 -26.54 -38.79
CA SER A 10 24.64 -26.24 -37.40
C SER A 10 23.99 -24.91 -37.01
N LEU A 11 22.77 -24.95 -36.49
CA LEU A 11 22.11 -23.77 -35.91
C LEU A 11 22.60 -23.60 -34.46
N THR A 12 23.69 -22.86 -34.28
CA THR A 12 24.12 -22.40 -32.96
C THR A 12 23.14 -21.33 -32.49
N LEU A 13 22.15 -21.75 -31.70
CA LEU A 13 21.29 -20.82 -30.96
C LEU A 13 22.12 -20.25 -29.80
N SER A 14 22.90 -19.21 -30.10
CA SER A 14 23.47 -18.32 -29.09
C SER A 14 22.32 -17.59 -28.43
N PHE A 15 21.75 -18.20 -27.38
CA PHE A 15 20.79 -17.55 -26.52
C PHE A 15 21.52 -16.41 -25.82
N LEU A 16 21.19 -15.20 -26.25
CA LEU A 16 21.71 -13.95 -25.74
C LEU A 16 21.48 -13.89 -24.23
N PHE A 17 22.57 -13.84 -23.48
CA PHE A 17 22.64 -13.30 -22.11
C PHE A 17 22.28 -11.80 -22.16
N PHE A 18 21.00 -11.48 -22.31
CA PHE A 18 20.48 -10.11 -22.26
C PHE A 18 19.24 -10.07 -21.38
N SER A 19 19.43 -10.32 -20.08
CA SER A 19 18.36 -10.13 -19.08
C SER A 19 18.85 -9.50 -17.78
N ALA A 20 20.10 -9.03 -17.72
CA ALA A 20 20.68 -8.50 -16.48
C ALA A 20 20.85 -6.97 -16.47
N VAL A 21 20.38 -6.25 -17.50
CA VAL A 21 20.60 -4.78 -17.63
C VAL A 21 19.28 -4.02 -17.85
N LEU A 22 18.19 -4.45 -17.22
CA LEU A 22 16.91 -3.73 -17.25
C LEU A 22 16.21 -3.60 -15.88
N ALA A 23 16.88 -3.87 -14.77
CA ALA A 23 16.27 -3.81 -13.43
C ALA A 23 16.89 -2.76 -12.48
N GLN A 24 17.94 -2.06 -12.90
CA GLN A 24 18.48 -0.93 -12.14
C GLN A 24 18.05 0.36 -12.85
N ASP A 25 17.29 1.18 -12.12
CA ASP A 25 17.00 2.59 -12.40
C ASP A 25 15.80 2.93 -13.30
N ALA A 26 14.62 2.37 -12.97
CA ALA A 26 13.33 2.89 -13.44
C ALA A 26 12.48 3.37 -12.24
N GLY A 27 12.78 4.56 -11.70
CA GLY A 27 11.82 5.47 -11.05
C GLY A 27 10.77 4.89 -10.08
N THR A 28 11.07 3.84 -9.32
CA THR A 28 10.10 3.26 -8.38
C THR A 28 9.99 4.15 -7.15
N VAL A 29 8.89 4.92 -7.05
CA VAL A 29 8.69 5.83 -5.92
C VAL A 29 8.51 5.07 -4.60
N GLU A 30 9.57 4.90 -3.82
CA GLU A 30 9.52 4.12 -2.58
C GLU A 30 8.79 4.88 -1.48
N ILE A 31 7.70 4.30 -0.95
CA ILE A 31 7.00 4.86 0.22
C ILE A 31 7.88 4.67 1.45
N THR A 32 8.25 5.74 2.14
CA THR A 32 9.17 5.65 3.28
C THR A 32 8.43 5.53 4.61
N ALA A 33 9.18 5.29 5.68
CA ALA A 33 8.68 5.42 7.05
C ALA A 33 8.22 6.87 7.34
N GLU A 34 8.92 7.86 6.76
CA GLU A 34 8.60 9.28 6.88
C GLU A 34 7.25 9.62 6.24
N ASP A 35 6.94 9.05 5.07
CA ASP A 35 5.64 9.20 4.40
C ASP A 35 4.48 8.71 5.28
N LEU A 36 4.73 7.75 6.18
CA LEU A 36 3.77 7.20 7.13
C LEU A 36 3.86 7.86 8.53
N GLY A 37 4.63 8.95 8.66
CA GLY A 37 4.84 9.65 9.93
C GLY A 37 5.47 8.77 11.03
N ILE A 38 6.11 7.66 10.68
CA ILE A 38 6.76 6.74 11.61
C ILE A 38 8.28 6.91 11.58
N LYS A 39 8.92 6.73 12.75
CA LYS A 39 10.39 6.78 12.84
C LYS A 39 11.00 5.53 12.20
N GLU A 40 12.07 5.73 11.43
CA GLU A 40 12.86 4.64 10.86
C GLU A 40 13.40 3.67 11.93
N SER A 41 13.51 2.40 11.55
CA SER A 41 13.93 1.34 12.45
C SER A 41 15.46 1.24 12.51
N GLY A 42 16.08 1.67 13.60
CA GLY A 42 17.52 1.47 13.85
C GLY A 42 17.89 0.04 14.28
N PRO A 43 19.19 -0.28 14.46
CA PRO A 43 19.71 -1.63 14.73
C PRO A 43 19.20 -2.32 16.02
N PHE A 44 18.51 -1.59 16.90
CA PHE A 44 17.85 -2.14 18.10
C PHE A 44 16.31 -2.17 17.96
N SER A 45 15.80 -2.28 16.74
CA SER A 45 14.36 -2.21 16.43
C SER A 45 13.52 -3.24 17.18
N TRP A 46 14.07 -4.41 17.52
CA TRP A 46 13.36 -5.44 18.28
C TRP A 46 12.96 -4.98 19.70
N LEU A 47 13.78 -4.19 20.38
CA LEU A 47 13.46 -3.58 21.69
C LEU A 47 12.36 -2.53 21.55
N THR A 48 12.39 -1.75 20.48
CA THR A 48 11.38 -0.71 20.24
C THR A 48 9.99 -1.32 20.01
N ASN A 49 9.90 -2.50 19.40
CA ASN A 49 8.62 -3.20 19.22
C ASN A 49 8.01 -3.64 20.57
N ILE A 50 8.84 -4.14 21.50
CA ILE A 50 8.39 -4.56 22.84
C ILE A 50 7.89 -3.35 23.65
N VAL A 51 8.64 -2.24 23.65
CA VAL A 51 8.22 -1.02 24.37
C VAL A 51 6.90 -0.49 23.81
N ARG A 52 6.72 -0.48 22.48
CA ARG A 52 5.46 -0.07 21.84
C ARG A 52 4.31 -1.00 22.21
N ASP A 53 4.52 -2.31 22.22
CA ASP A 53 3.48 -3.28 22.59
C ASP A 53 3.02 -3.11 24.05
N VAL A 54 3.97 -2.86 24.96
CA VAL A 54 3.66 -2.49 26.35
C VAL A 54 2.91 -1.16 26.40
N GLN A 55 3.35 -0.16 25.64
CA GLN A 55 2.67 1.13 25.56
C GLN A 55 1.22 0.99 25.08
N ILE A 56 0.98 0.21 24.02
CA ILE A 56 -0.35 -0.08 23.47
C ILE A 56 -1.21 -0.78 24.53
N PHE A 57 -0.66 -1.75 25.25
CA PHE A 57 -1.37 -2.45 26.32
C PHE A 57 -1.88 -1.48 27.39
N PHE A 58 -1.02 -0.56 27.87
CA PHE A 58 -1.36 0.45 28.87
C PHE A 58 -2.02 1.73 28.29
N THR A 59 -2.37 1.74 26.99
CA THR A 59 -3.18 2.84 26.42
C THR A 59 -4.66 2.53 26.64
N PHE A 60 -5.32 3.36 27.45
CA PHE A 60 -6.75 3.22 27.75
C PHE A 60 -7.63 4.08 26.85
N ASP A 61 -7.12 5.19 26.34
CA ASP A 61 -7.84 6.01 25.36
C ASP A 61 -7.98 5.24 24.04
N PRO A 62 -9.22 5.00 23.55
CA PRO A 62 -9.46 4.15 22.41
C PRO A 62 -8.87 4.71 21.11
N ILE A 63 -8.94 6.02 20.90
CA ILE A 63 -8.40 6.68 19.71
C ILE A 63 -6.87 6.61 19.71
N LYS A 64 -6.22 7.00 20.80
CA LYS A 64 -4.76 6.91 20.93
C LYS A 64 -4.25 5.47 20.83
N LYS A 65 -5.04 4.50 21.28
CA LYS A 65 -4.71 3.08 21.13
C LYS A 65 -4.76 2.67 19.66
N SER A 66 -5.79 3.09 18.94
CA SER A 66 -5.91 2.87 17.49
C SER A 66 -4.82 3.57 16.70
N GLU A 67 -4.41 4.79 17.07
CA GLU A 67 -3.26 5.49 16.47
C GLU A 67 -1.96 4.68 16.59
N ARG A 68 -1.67 4.17 17.79
CA ARG A 68 -0.47 3.35 18.02
C ARG A 68 -0.52 2.02 17.28
N GLN A 69 -1.72 1.43 17.15
CA GLN A 69 -1.91 0.22 16.34
C GLN A 69 -1.73 0.51 14.85
N LEU A 70 -2.19 1.67 14.36
CA LEU A 70 -2.00 2.09 12.98
C LEU A 70 -0.51 2.24 12.66
N GLU A 71 0.26 2.89 13.54
CA GLU A 71 1.72 3.00 13.42
C GLU A 71 2.41 1.62 13.41
N LYS A 72 1.92 0.68 14.23
CA LYS A 72 2.40 -0.70 14.24
C LYS A 72 2.11 -1.41 12.91
N ALA A 73 0.92 -1.23 12.34
CA ALA A 73 0.55 -1.78 11.04
C ALA A 73 1.44 -1.22 9.91
N SER A 74 1.67 0.10 9.92
CA SER A 74 2.60 0.77 9.01
C SER A 74 4.01 0.17 9.10
N GLN A 75 4.55 -0.01 10.32
CA GLN A 75 5.86 -0.64 10.53
C GLN A 75 5.92 -2.09 10.05
N GLN A 76 4.84 -2.84 10.15
CA GLN A 76 4.79 -4.22 9.66
C GLN A 76 4.94 -4.26 8.13
N LEU A 77 4.26 -3.37 7.41
CA LEU A 77 4.36 -3.28 5.95
C LEU A 77 5.74 -2.81 5.47
N ILE A 78 6.36 -1.84 6.17
CA ILE A 78 7.74 -1.42 5.84
C ILE A 78 8.72 -2.59 5.99
N LYS A 79 8.63 -3.36 7.09
CA LYS A 79 9.48 -4.55 7.29
C LYS A 79 9.24 -5.61 6.22
N VAL A 80 8.00 -5.78 5.77
CA VAL A 80 7.69 -6.69 4.66
C VAL A 80 8.43 -6.28 3.40
N ARG A 81 8.41 -4.98 3.06
CA ARG A 81 9.15 -4.46 1.91
C ARG A 81 10.65 -4.68 2.05
N GLU A 82 11.22 -4.41 3.22
CA GLU A 82 12.64 -4.68 3.50
C GLU A 82 12.98 -6.16 3.23
N ILE A 83 12.16 -7.09 3.73
CA ILE A 83 12.34 -8.54 3.51
C ILE A 83 12.28 -8.92 2.03
N VAL A 84 11.38 -8.32 1.24
CA VAL A 84 11.30 -8.55 -0.21
C VAL A 84 12.55 -8.03 -0.93
N GLY A 85 13.09 -6.88 -0.50
CA GLY A 85 14.32 -6.30 -1.06
C GLY A 85 15.60 -7.10 -0.74
N GLU A 86 15.62 -7.88 0.34
CA GLU A 86 16.77 -8.67 0.80
C GLU A 86 17.04 -9.96 -0.02
N ASN A 87 16.27 -10.26 -1.08
CA ASN A 87 16.38 -11.49 -1.89
C ASN A 87 16.36 -12.79 -1.05
N VAL A 88 15.49 -12.83 -0.04
CA VAL A 88 15.30 -14.01 0.83
C VAL A 88 14.81 -15.21 0.01
N ASP A 89 15.24 -16.42 0.39
CA ASP A 89 14.81 -17.69 -0.23
C ASP A 89 13.27 -17.78 -0.35
N GLY A 90 12.79 -18.24 -1.51
CA GLY A 90 11.36 -18.24 -1.87
C GLY A 90 10.40 -18.83 -0.82
N PRO A 91 10.65 -20.02 -0.24
CA PRO A 91 9.79 -20.58 0.80
C PRO A 91 9.77 -19.77 2.10
N VAL A 92 10.93 -19.24 2.51
CA VAL A 92 11.07 -18.41 3.73
C VAL A 92 10.40 -17.05 3.52
N LEU A 93 10.54 -16.48 2.32
CA LEU A 93 9.86 -15.27 1.92
C LEU A 93 8.33 -15.44 2.00
N GLN A 94 7.79 -16.52 1.42
CA GLN A 94 6.35 -16.80 1.47
C GLN A 94 5.82 -16.90 2.91
N GLU A 95 6.53 -17.60 3.79
CA GLU A 95 6.13 -17.73 5.20
C GLU A 95 6.16 -16.38 5.93
N LYS A 96 7.20 -15.58 5.70
CA LYS A 96 7.33 -14.24 6.30
C LYS A 96 6.22 -13.30 5.79
N LEU A 97 5.91 -13.33 4.50
CA LEU A 97 4.84 -12.54 3.89
C LEU A 97 3.48 -12.91 4.48
N ALA A 98 3.16 -14.20 4.52
CA ALA A 98 1.88 -14.67 5.08
C ALA A 98 1.71 -14.28 6.55
N LYS A 99 2.75 -14.47 7.38
CA LYS A 99 2.71 -14.09 8.80
C LYS A 99 2.61 -12.58 9.02
N ALA A 100 3.26 -11.79 8.17
CA ALA A 100 3.23 -10.35 8.28
C ALA A 100 1.87 -9.79 7.84
N ASP A 101 1.31 -10.32 6.76
CA ASP A 101 -0.03 -9.97 6.31
C ASP A 101 -1.09 -10.37 7.36
N GLU A 102 -1.05 -11.58 7.91
CA GLU A 102 -1.98 -11.99 8.97
C GLU A 102 -1.98 -11.01 10.16
N LYS A 103 -0.77 -10.62 10.63
CA LYS A 103 -0.63 -9.65 11.73
C LYS A 103 -1.09 -8.26 11.35
N TYR A 104 -0.86 -7.85 10.11
CA TYR A 104 -1.33 -6.57 9.57
C TYR A 104 -2.86 -6.54 9.58
N GLN A 105 -3.50 -7.55 8.98
CA GLN A 105 -4.96 -7.68 8.93
C GLN A 105 -5.57 -7.71 10.33
N GLU A 106 -5.00 -8.48 11.26
CA GLU A 106 -5.46 -8.52 12.66
C GLU A 106 -5.37 -7.14 13.34
N THR A 107 -4.31 -6.37 13.04
CA THR A 107 -4.11 -5.04 13.61
C THR A 107 -5.12 -4.05 13.06
N ILE A 108 -5.38 -4.07 11.76
CA ILE A 108 -6.40 -3.25 11.11
C ILE A 108 -7.79 -3.59 11.64
N GLU A 109 -8.13 -4.88 11.78
CA GLU A 109 -9.45 -5.29 12.30
C GLU A 109 -9.67 -4.76 13.72
N LYS A 110 -8.66 -4.84 14.58
CA LYS A 110 -8.71 -4.28 15.95
C LYS A 110 -8.86 -2.76 15.96
N ILE A 111 -8.35 -2.07 14.96
CA ILE A 111 -8.55 -0.62 14.79
C ILE A 111 -10.00 -0.38 14.40
N ASN A 112 -10.48 -1.03 13.33
CA ASN A 112 -11.84 -0.89 12.80
C ASN A 112 -12.92 -1.13 13.87
N THR A 113 -12.85 -2.25 14.58
CA THR A 113 -13.81 -2.54 15.66
C THR A 113 -13.82 -1.43 16.71
N ARG A 114 -12.65 -0.97 17.15
CA ARG A 114 -12.54 0.03 18.22
C ARG A 114 -13.04 1.41 17.79
N ILE A 115 -12.77 1.82 16.56
CA ILE A 115 -13.21 3.13 16.07
C ILE A 115 -14.70 3.17 15.78
N GLU A 116 -15.28 2.04 15.38
CA GLU A 116 -16.73 1.89 15.22
C GLU A 116 -17.45 1.93 16.58
N GLU A 117 -16.96 1.19 17.58
CA GLU A 117 -17.45 1.28 18.96
C GLU A 117 -17.35 2.72 19.48
N PHE A 118 -16.18 3.36 19.29
CA PHE A 118 -15.96 4.73 19.73
C PHE A 118 -16.90 5.73 19.04
N LYS A 119 -17.11 5.63 17.72
CA LYS A 119 -18.05 6.47 16.96
C LYS A 119 -19.48 6.31 17.48
N GLY A 120 -19.90 5.09 17.79
CA GLY A 120 -21.23 4.81 18.35
C GLY A 120 -21.47 5.52 19.68
N GLU A 121 -20.45 5.58 20.54
CA GLU A 121 -20.51 6.28 21.83
C GLU A 121 -20.27 7.80 21.73
N ASN A 122 -19.46 8.24 20.75
CA ASN A 122 -18.94 9.60 20.64
C ASN A 122 -18.98 10.12 19.19
N PRO A 123 -20.17 10.29 18.58
CA PRO A 123 -20.30 10.53 17.14
C PRO A 123 -19.61 11.81 16.65
N GLU A 124 -19.60 12.86 17.45
CA GLU A 124 -19.09 14.20 17.08
C GLU A 124 -17.70 14.51 17.66
N ALA A 125 -16.96 13.50 18.12
CA ALA A 125 -15.67 13.70 18.77
C ALA A 125 -14.61 14.24 17.78
N PRO A 126 -13.99 15.41 18.04
CA PRO A 126 -12.98 15.98 17.13
C PRO A 126 -11.76 15.08 16.94
N GLN A 127 -11.38 14.32 17.98
CA GLN A 127 -10.28 13.37 17.92
C GLN A 127 -10.56 12.19 16.98
N LEU A 128 -11.83 11.82 16.80
CA LEU A 128 -12.20 10.80 15.81
C LEU A 128 -12.02 11.36 14.40
N LYS A 129 -12.47 12.59 14.14
CA LYS A 129 -12.27 13.24 12.84
C LYS A 129 -10.79 13.22 12.44
N THR A 130 -9.94 13.71 13.34
CA THR A 130 -8.48 13.74 13.18
C THR A 130 -7.89 12.35 12.95
N PHE A 131 -8.37 11.35 13.68
CA PHE A 131 -7.95 9.98 13.49
C PHE A 131 -8.34 9.44 12.11
N LEU A 132 -9.56 9.71 11.62
CA LEU A 132 -10.03 9.26 10.32
C LEU A 132 -9.26 9.89 9.15
N ASP A 133 -8.80 11.14 9.31
CA ASP A 133 -7.92 11.80 8.33
C ASP A 133 -6.60 11.02 8.22
N LYS A 134 -5.94 10.78 9.37
CA LYS A 134 -4.69 9.99 9.43
C LYS A 134 -4.90 8.54 8.95
N TYR A 135 -6.01 7.93 9.34
CA TYR A 135 -6.33 6.56 8.98
C TYR A 135 -6.48 6.43 7.47
N THR A 136 -7.32 7.26 6.84
CA THR A 136 -7.50 7.30 5.38
C THR A 136 -6.16 7.40 4.66
N ASP A 137 -5.30 8.34 5.08
CA ASP A 137 -4.01 8.53 4.44
C ASP A 137 -3.10 7.30 4.54
N HIS A 138 -2.96 6.74 5.76
CA HIS A 138 -2.18 5.52 5.96
C HIS A 138 -2.74 4.34 5.16
N GLN A 139 -4.06 4.18 5.09
CA GLN A 139 -4.66 3.09 4.31
C GLN A 139 -4.36 3.22 2.82
N LEU A 140 -4.41 4.43 2.24
CA LEU A 140 -4.02 4.67 0.85
C LEU A 140 -2.53 4.40 0.61
N LEU A 141 -1.65 4.77 1.55
CA LEU A 141 -0.22 4.47 1.47
C LEU A 141 0.06 2.96 1.63
N HIS A 142 -0.66 2.28 2.51
CA HIS A 142 -0.55 0.83 2.69
C HIS A 142 -0.96 0.09 1.41
N GLN A 143 -2.03 0.53 0.75
CA GLN A 143 -2.47 -0.01 -0.54
C GLN A 143 -1.40 0.15 -1.63
N GLN A 144 -0.74 1.30 -1.69
CA GLN A 144 0.39 1.52 -2.61
C GLN A 144 1.58 0.59 -2.29
N ILE A 145 1.91 0.39 -1.01
CA ILE A 145 2.96 -0.55 -0.61
C ILE A 145 2.59 -1.96 -1.07
N LEU A 146 1.38 -2.43 -0.75
CA LEU A 146 0.90 -3.77 -1.09
C LEU A 146 0.90 -3.99 -2.61
N LYS A 147 0.41 -3.02 -3.39
CA LYS A 147 0.42 -3.08 -4.86
C LYS A 147 1.83 -3.24 -5.42
N LYS A 148 2.81 -2.52 -4.86
CA LYS A 148 4.24 -2.67 -5.25
C LYS A 148 4.82 -4.01 -4.82
N LEU A 149 4.43 -4.53 -3.67
CA LEU A 149 4.88 -5.83 -3.20
C LEU A 149 4.40 -6.94 -4.15
N GLU A 150 3.17 -6.86 -4.67
CA GLU A 150 2.66 -7.80 -5.67
C GLU A 150 3.58 -7.93 -6.89
N GLU A 151 4.12 -6.81 -7.37
CA GLU A 151 5.00 -6.75 -8.55
C GLU A 151 6.40 -7.35 -8.29
N GLN A 152 6.78 -7.50 -7.03
CA GLN A 152 8.14 -7.86 -6.61
C GLN A 152 8.28 -9.28 -6.07
N VAL A 153 7.16 -9.99 -5.88
CA VAL A 153 7.15 -11.34 -5.30
C VAL A 153 6.88 -12.41 -6.36
N PRO A 154 7.22 -13.69 -6.10
CA PRO A 154 6.85 -14.79 -6.99
C PRO A 154 5.32 -14.91 -7.16
N GLU A 155 4.88 -15.42 -8.31
CA GLU A 155 3.46 -15.52 -8.72
C GLU A 155 2.53 -16.05 -7.61
N ARG A 156 2.92 -17.12 -6.92
CA ARG A 156 2.14 -17.67 -5.80
C ARG A 156 1.93 -16.70 -4.64
N ALA A 157 2.95 -15.90 -4.29
CA ALA A 157 2.83 -14.89 -3.25
C ALA A 157 2.09 -13.64 -3.74
N MET A 158 2.25 -13.31 -5.03
CA MET A 158 1.55 -12.20 -5.68
C MET A 158 0.03 -12.40 -5.60
N GLU A 159 -0.47 -13.59 -5.93
CA GLU A 159 -1.92 -13.88 -5.85
C GLU A 159 -2.47 -13.69 -4.44
N VAL A 160 -1.78 -14.23 -3.43
CA VAL A 160 -2.20 -14.10 -2.02
C VAL A 160 -2.19 -12.63 -1.57
N ILE A 161 -1.15 -11.87 -1.91
CA ILE A 161 -1.07 -10.45 -1.56
C ILE A 161 -2.20 -9.68 -2.24
N ARG A 162 -2.47 -9.96 -3.53
CA ARG A 162 -3.55 -9.31 -4.28
C ARG A 162 -4.91 -9.55 -3.65
N GLU A 163 -5.25 -10.81 -3.39
CA GLU A 163 -6.53 -11.15 -2.76
C GLU A 163 -6.70 -10.47 -1.40
N ASN A 164 -5.65 -10.43 -0.59
CA ASN A 164 -5.71 -9.80 0.73
C ASN A 164 -5.75 -8.27 0.63
N ARG A 165 -5.06 -7.67 -0.34
CA ARG A 165 -5.09 -6.24 -0.62
C ARG A 165 -6.47 -5.78 -1.07
N GLU A 166 -7.10 -6.51 -2.00
CA GLU A 166 -8.45 -6.21 -2.50
C GLU A 166 -9.49 -6.32 -1.38
N ARG A 167 -9.46 -7.42 -0.61
CA ARG A 167 -10.33 -7.60 0.56
C ARG A 167 -10.13 -6.49 1.59
N HIS A 168 -8.89 -6.07 1.79
CA HIS A 168 -8.55 -4.99 2.71
C HIS A 168 -9.08 -3.63 2.21
N LEU A 169 -9.00 -3.38 0.90
CA LEU A 169 -9.54 -2.16 0.28
C LEU A 169 -11.06 -2.08 0.40
N GLU A 170 -11.76 -3.19 0.15
CA GLU A 170 -13.20 -3.32 0.32
C GLU A 170 -13.60 -3.00 1.78
N ARG A 171 -12.99 -3.68 2.75
CA ARG A 171 -13.24 -3.45 4.18
C ARG A 171 -12.97 -2.01 4.60
N PHE A 172 -11.90 -1.41 4.09
CA PHE A 172 -11.61 -0.01 4.33
C PHE A 172 -12.77 0.88 3.86
N GLY A 173 -13.22 0.72 2.61
CA GLY A 173 -14.35 1.48 2.08
C GLY A 173 -15.65 1.27 2.87
N GLU A 174 -15.95 0.03 3.26
CA GLU A 174 -17.13 -0.29 4.08
C GLU A 174 -17.06 0.33 5.47
N THR A 175 -15.90 0.25 6.14
CA THR A 175 -15.69 0.87 7.46
C THR A 175 -15.80 2.39 7.37
N MET A 176 -15.16 3.03 6.38
CA MET A 176 -15.29 4.48 6.23
C MET A 176 -16.73 4.89 5.95
N ASN A 177 -17.45 4.18 5.07
CA ASN A 177 -18.86 4.46 4.77
C ASN A 177 -19.79 4.30 6.00
N ARG A 178 -19.38 3.52 7.01
CA ARG A 178 -20.11 3.42 8.30
C ARG A 178 -19.73 4.53 9.29
N LEU A 179 -18.51 5.02 9.25
CA LEU A 179 -17.97 5.97 10.24
C LEU A 179 -18.28 7.44 9.93
N GLN A 180 -18.54 7.77 8.67
CA GLN A 180 -18.72 9.13 8.19
C GLN A 180 -19.64 9.17 6.97
N ASN A 181 -20.09 10.37 6.59
CA ASN A 181 -20.91 10.54 5.39
C ASN A 181 -20.06 10.56 4.10
N LYS A 182 -20.71 10.54 2.94
CA LYS A 182 -20.04 10.42 1.64
C LYS A 182 -19.18 11.65 1.31
N GLU A 183 -19.70 12.86 1.54
CA GLU A 183 -18.97 14.12 1.38
C GLU A 183 -17.72 14.16 2.27
N GLU A 184 -17.85 13.77 3.54
CA GLU A 184 -16.75 13.69 4.49
C GLU A 184 -15.65 12.72 4.03
N LEU A 185 -16.02 11.56 3.47
CA LEU A 185 -15.06 10.63 2.91
C LEU A 185 -14.41 11.21 1.64
N LYS A 186 -15.20 11.78 0.74
CA LYS A 186 -14.72 12.40 -0.49
C LYS A 186 -13.68 13.48 -0.20
N GLU A 187 -13.97 14.41 0.71
CA GLU A 187 -13.05 15.49 1.11
C GLU A 187 -11.70 14.91 1.58
N ARG A 188 -11.72 13.87 2.43
CA ARG A 188 -10.47 13.22 2.89
C ARG A 188 -9.68 12.55 1.78
N LEU A 189 -10.36 11.88 0.84
CA LEU A 189 -9.72 11.26 -0.30
C LEU A 189 -9.11 12.34 -1.23
N GLN A 190 -9.80 13.46 -1.40
CA GLN A 190 -9.33 14.61 -2.17
C GLN A 190 -8.10 15.25 -1.54
N GLU A 191 -8.10 15.49 -0.23
CA GLU A 191 -6.95 16.05 0.49
C GLU A 191 -5.69 15.21 0.29
N GLY A 192 -5.82 13.88 0.30
CA GLY A 192 -4.70 12.97 0.01
C GLY A 192 -4.13 13.13 -1.41
N LEU A 193 -5.01 13.36 -2.39
CA LEU A 193 -4.64 13.57 -3.80
C LEU A 193 -4.08 14.96 -4.09
N GLU A 194 -4.42 15.97 -3.30
CA GLU A 194 -3.99 17.36 -3.50
C GLU A 194 -2.74 17.73 -2.68
N ASP A 195 -2.24 16.80 -1.87
CA ASP A 195 -1.03 16.98 -1.09
C ASP A 195 0.21 17.14 -2.00
N ASN A 196 0.56 18.39 -2.30
CA ASN A 196 1.70 18.76 -3.13
C ASN A 196 3.06 18.43 -2.50
N GLN A 197 3.10 18.03 -1.22
CA GLN A 197 4.33 17.49 -0.62
C GLN A 197 4.61 16.06 -1.13
N ARG A 198 3.58 15.35 -1.61
CA ARG A 198 3.72 14.02 -2.20
C ARG A 198 4.27 14.09 -3.61
N ARG A 199 5.00 13.03 -3.95
CA ARG A 199 5.47 12.82 -5.32
C ARG A 199 4.27 12.56 -6.22
N ILE A 200 4.34 13.01 -7.47
CA ILE A 200 3.23 12.90 -8.41
C ILE A 200 2.87 11.45 -8.70
N GLU A 201 3.86 10.56 -8.69
CA GLU A 201 3.66 9.14 -8.92
C GLU A 201 2.90 8.49 -7.75
N GLN A 202 3.07 8.98 -6.50
CA GLN A 202 2.25 8.54 -5.36
C GLN A 202 0.81 8.99 -5.55
N ARG A 203 0.58 10.26 -5.92
CA ARG A 203 -0.76 10.81 -6.15
C ARG A 203 -1.48 10.09 -7.31
N ILE A 204 -0.75 9.72 -8.38
CA ILE A 204 -1.28 8.90 -9.47
C ILE A 204 -1.63 7.49 -8.99
N MET A 205 -0.78 6.85 -8.20
CA MET A 205 -1.07 5.52 -7.67
C MET A 205 -2.26 5.53 -6.70
N GLN A 206 -2.41 6.59 -5.89
CA GLN A 206 -3.60 6.80 -5.08
C GLN A 206 -4.86 6.86 -5.95
N MET A 207 -4.83 7.57 -7.07
CA MET A 207 -5.97 7.65 -7.97
C MET A 207 -6.36 6.28 -8.53
N GLU A 208 -5.39 5.43 -8.89
CA GLU A 208 -5.70 4.04 -9.28
C GLU A 208 -6.35 3.25 -8.14
N ILE A 209 -5.86 3.43 -6.90
CA ILE A 209 -6.46 2.80 -5.71
C ILE A 209 -7.89 3.32 -5.49
N LEU A 210 -8.18 4.59 -5.78
CA LEU A 210 -9.54 5.11 -5.70
C LEU A 210 -10.45 4.49 -6.78
N ASP A 211 -9.95 4.29 -8.00
CA ASP A 211 -10.72 3.59 -9.05
C ASP A 211 -11.04 2.14 -8.62
N GLU A 212 -10.10 1.47 -7.94
CA GLU A 212 -10.31 0.12 -7.39
C GLU A 212 -11.29 0.15 -6.19
N LEU A 213 -11.21 1.18 -5.35
CA LEU A 213 -12.11 1.39 -4.21
C LEU A 213 -13.56 1.67 -4.66
N GLU A 214 -13.74 2.44 -5.73
CA GLU A 214 -15.04 2.66 -6.39
C GLU A 214 -15.68 1.33 -6.79
N GLN A 215 -14.89 0.42 -7.36
CA GLN A 215 -15.36 -0.89 -7.81
C GLN A 215 -15.71 -1.79 -6.64
N ALA A 216 -14.88 -1.80 -5.59
CA ALA A 216 -15.09 -2.62 -4.41
C ALA A 216 -16.30 -2.16 -3.59
N VAL A 217 -16.55 -0.85 -3.49
CA VAL A 217 -17.63 -0.29 -2.67
C VAL A 217 -18.50 0.65 -3.51
N PRO A 218 -19.52 0.14 -4.22
CA PRO A 218 -20.37 0.98 -5.09
C PRO A 218 -21.08 2.13 -4.38
N ALA A 219 -21.26 2.06 -3.05
CA ALA A 219 -21.91 3.11 -2.27
C ALA A 219 -21.17 4.46 -2.30
N ILE A 220 -19.84 4.43 -2.47
CA ILE A 220 -18.97 5.61 -2.47
C ILE A 220 -18.58 6.05 -3.89
N LYS A 221 -19.14 5.40 -4.91
CA LYS A 221 -18.86 5.66 -6.32
C LYS A 221 -18.99 7.13 -6.68
N GLU A 222 -20.14 7.75 -6.42
CA GLU A 222 -20.42 9.15 -6.77
C GLU A 222 -19.35 10.10 -6.21
N GLY A 223 -18.95 9.91 -4.94
CA GLY A 223 -17.90 10.72 -4.33
C GLY A 223 -16.53 10.55 -5.00
N ILE A 224 -16.19 9.35 -5.47
CA ILE A 224 -14.94 9.09 -6.19
C ILE A 224 -15.01 9.57 -7.65
N GLU A 225 -16.16 9.46 -8.32
CA GLU A 225 -16.31 9.95 -9.70
C GLU A 225 -16.08 11.46 -9.81
N GLU A 226 -16.46 12.22 -8.77
CA GLU A 226 -16.20 13.65 -8.70
C GLU A 226 -14.70 13.99 -8.54
N LEU A 227 -13.86 13.02 -8.15
CA LEU A 227 -12.40 13.18 -8.10
C LEU A 227 -11.70 12.92 -9.44
N LYS A 228 -12.47 12.55 -10.50
CA LYS A 228 -11.92 12.31 -11.85
C LYS A 228 -11.32 13.57 -12.50
N GLU A 229 -11.72 14.76 -12.07
CA GLU A 229 -11.08 16.01 -12.51
C GLU A 229 -9.64 16.10 -11.97
N ALA A 230 -9.43 15.80 -10.69
CA ALA A 230 -8.10 15.74 -10.08
C ALA A 230 -7.18 14.75 -10.80
N LYS A 231 -7.72 13.61 -11.29
CA LYS A 231 -6.98 12.65 -12.12
C LYS A 231 -6.44 13.29 -13.40
N ASN A 232 -7.28 14.04 -14.12
CA ASN A 232 -6.86 14.68 -15.36
C ASN A 232 -5.77 15.72 -15.10
N GLU A 233 -5.91 16.53 -14.05
CA GLU A 233 -4.91 17.51 -13.65
C GLU A 233 -3.56 16.85 -13.30
N LEU A 234 -3.57 15.78 -12.50
CA LEU A 234 -2.38 14.98 -12.18
C LEU A 234 -1.65 14.48 -13.42
N PHE A 235 -2.38 13.93 -14.39
CA PHE A 235 -1.76 13.45 -15.63
C PHE A 235 -1.19 14.57 -16.49
N GLN A 236 -1.81 15.76 -16.49
CA GLN A 236 -1.24 16.92 -17.18
C GLN A 236 0.02 17.44 -16.47
N GLU A 237 0.01 17.52 -15.15
CA GLU A 237 1.18 17.90 -14.36
C GLU A 237 2.36 16.95 -14.63
N LEU A 238 2.11 15.62 -14.69
CA LEU A 238 3.14 14.63 -15.02
C LEU A 238 3.71 14.83 -16.43
N ARG A 239 2.84 15.11 -17.41
CA ARG A 239 3.27 15.38 -18.79
C ARG A 239 4.16 16.61 -18.86
N ILE A 240 3.79 17.70 -18.18
CA ILE A 240 4.56 18.94 -18.15
C ILE A 240 5.94 18.68 -17.50
N ARG A 241 5.96 18.01 -16.35
CA ARG A 241 7.20 17.64 -15.64
C ARG A 241 8.14 16.83 -16.53
N ASN A 242 7.62 15.84 -17.24
CA ASN A 242 8.41 14.98 -18.13
C ASN A 242 8.92 15.72 -19.38
N GLN A 243 8.27 16.80 -19.80
CA GLN A 243 8.75 17.65 -20.89
C GLN A 243 9.87 18.60 -20.44
N GLN A 244 9.84 19.06 -19.19
CA GLN A 244 10.86 19.95 -18.62
C GLN A 244 12.19 19.24 -18.27
N ASN A 245 12.13 17.93 -18.04
CA ASN A 245 13.29 17.10 -17.69
C ASN A 245 13.98 16.44 -18.91
N ARG A 246 13.60 16.83 -20.15
CA ARG A 246 14.22 16.40 -21.41
C ARG A 246 15.03 17.54 -22.02
#